data_AF-R5IEI3-F1
#
_entry.id   AF-R5IEI3-F1
#
_cell.length_a   1.000
_cell.length_b   1.000
_cell.length_c   1.000
_cell.angle_alpha   90.00
_cell.angle_beta   90.00
_cell.angle_gamma   90.00
#
_symmetry.space_group_name_H-M   'P 1'
#
loop_
_entity.id
_entity.type
_entity.pdbx_description
1 polymer ?
#
loop_
_entity_poly.entity_id
_entity_poly.type
_entity_poly.pdbx_seq_one_letter_code
_entity_poly.pdbx_strand_id
1 'polypeptide(L)'
;MRKNTIYVLLLLLWCSVTCSHARNWWDGNRVSPLYFGPNSLPVPDMLDGRVSPKLYAELAGDLHVGFYGDMTETVSAKVNIPLFTPRVNLTVWMPVIEFYQYTPEALAHFQPREYTESGHQVGNVYVSVDIHVFKERRIMPDISVRAAIITASGDGDEYSRYFDAPGYYSMPPSANRSGWERGFSGV
;
A
#
# COMPACT_ATOMS: atom_id res chain seq x y z
N MET A 1 48.70 28.79 -25.11
CA MET A 1 47.33 28.65 -24.55
C MET A 1 47.16 29.66 -23.43
N ARG A 2 46.05 30.43 -23.39
CA ARG A 2 45.80 31.45 -22.36
C ARG A 2 45.55 30.76 -21.00
N LYS A 3 46.09 31.31 -19.89
CA LYS A 3 45.91 30.78 -18.53
C LYS A 3 44.44 30.49 -18.19
N ASN A 4 43.51 31.33 -18.65
CA ASN A 4 42.07 31.14 -18.43
C ASN A 4 41.51 29.87 -19.08
N THR A 5 42.05 29.44 -20.23
CA THR A 5 41.61 28.21 -20.90
C THR A 5 41.99 26.97 -20.08
N ILE A 6 43.12 27.00 -19.37
CA ILE A 6 43.57 25.91 -18.51
C ILE A 6 42.68 25.79 -17.27
N TYR A 7 42.30 26.91 -16.64
CA TYR A 7 41.38 26.89 -15.50
C TYR A 7 40.00 26.37 -15.88
N VAL A 8 39.48 26.73 -17.06
CA VAL A 8 38.19 26.21 -17.55
C VAL A 8 38.26 24.71 -17.81
N LEU A 9 39.36 24.21 -18.39
CA LEU A 9 39.54 22.77 -18.60
C LEU A 9 39.67 22.00 -17.28
N LEU A 10 40.37 22.55 -16.28
CA LEU A 10 40.48 21.95 -14.96
C LEU A 10 39.14 21.91 -14.22
N LEU A 11 38.33 22.97 -14.34
CA LEU A 11 36.98 23.03 -13.76
C LEU A 11 36.04 21.99 -14.41
N LEU A 12 36.10 21.87 -15.74
CA LEU A 12 35.31 20.88 -16.49
C LEU A 12 35.73 19.45 -16.16
N LEU A 13 37.04 19.21 -16.02
CA LEU A 13 37.58 17.91 -15.60
C LEU A 13 37.10 17.57 -14.17
N TRP A 14 37.19 18.52 -13.24
CA TRP A 14 36.69 18.34 -11.87
C TRP A 14 35.19 18.03 -11.85
N CYS A 15 34.40 18.78 -12.61
CA CYS A 15 32.95 18.58 -12.71
C CYS A 15 32.60 17.19 -13.28
N SER A 16 33.35 16.72 -14.29
CA SER A 16 33.16 15.38 -14.86
C SER A 16 33.50 14.25 -13.88
N VAL A 17 34.57 14.39 -13.09
CA VAL A 17 34.94 13.38 -12.07
C VAL A 17 33.91 13.31 -10.94
N THR A 18 33.33 14.44 -10.54
CA THR A 18 32.24 14.47 -9.54
C THR A 18 30.94 13.88 -10.08
N CYS A 19 30.66 14.00 -11.38
CA CYS A 19 29.46 13.43 -12.00
C CYS A 19 29.54 11.90 -12.14
N SER A 20 30.73 11.34 -12.39
CA SER A 20 30.93 9.89 -12.49
C SER A 20 30.87 9.13 -11.16
N HIS A 21 30.93 9.82 -10.01
CA HIS A 21 30.76 9.23 -8.67
C HIS A 21 29.33 9.39 -8.12
N ALA A 22 28.40 9.97 -8.89
CA ALA A 22 27.00 9.93 -8.55
C ALA A 22 26.48 8.50 -8.80
N ARG A 23 26.60 7.64 -7.79
CA ARG A 23 25.78 6.42 -7.72
C ARG A 23 24.34 6.85 -7.87
N ASN A 24 23.62 6.26 -8.81
CA ASN A 24 22.19 6.47 -8.91
C ASN A 24 21.58 6.05 -7.58
N TRP A 25 20.75 6.88 -6.97
CA TRP A 25 20.12 6.56 -5.68
C TRP A 25 19.17 5.35 -5.75
N TRP A 26 18.80 4.95 -6.97
CA TRP A 26 18.00 3.76 -7.27
C TRP A 26 18.84 2.48 -7.42
N ASP A 27 20.16 2.58 -7.48
CA ASP A 27 21.04 1.45 -7.80
C ASP A 27 21.09 0.48 -6.62
N GLY A 28 20.31 -0.61 -6.72
CA GLY A 28 20.14 -1.61 -5.66
C GLY A 28 18.78 -1.60 -4.95
N ASN A 29 17.94 -0.58 -5.16
CA ASN A 29 16.60 -0.55 -4.56
C ASN A 29 15.67 -1.50 -5.31
N ARG A 30 15.39 -2.63 -4.67
CA ARG A 30 14.39 -3.59 -5.13
C ARG A 30 13.01 -3.08 -4.77
N VAL A 31 12.27 -2.55 -5.74
CA VAL A 31 10.96 -1.90 -5.53
C VAL A 31 9.74 -2.81 -5.73
N SER A 32 9.95 -4.13 -5.95
CA SER A 32 8.83 -5.04 -6.19
C SER A 32 8.25 -5.59 -4.89
N PRO A 33 6.93 -5.83 -4.80
CA PRO A 33 6.26 -6.39 -3.62
C PRO A 33 6.92 -7.65 -3.04
N LEU A 34 7.55 -8.46 -3.90
CA LEU A 34 8.27 -9.68 -3.50
C LEU A 34 9.37 -9.43 -2.46
N TYR A 35 9.97 -8.24 -2.45
CA TYR A 35 11.09 -7.91 -1.57
C TYR A 35 10.68 -7.18 -0.30
N PHE A 36 9.38 -6.97 -0.10
CA PHE A 36 8.85 -6.27 1.05
C PHE A 36 7.97 -7.18 1.91
N GLY A 37 7.71 -6.74 3.15
CA GLY A 37 6.77 -7.39 4.06
C GLY A 37 5.34 -7.48 3.51
N PRO A 38 4.50 -8.36 4.07
CA PRO A 38 3.14 -8.64 3.59
C PRO A 38 2.23 -7.40 3.55
N ASN A 39 2.46 -6.40 4.43
CA ASN A 39 1.65 -5.19 4.51
C ASN A 39 2.22 -3.97 3.76
N SER A 40 3.30 -4.16 3.00
CA SER A 40 3.97 -3.08 2.28
C SER A 40 3.15 -2.49 1.14
N LEU A 41 2.39 -3.34 0.46
CA LEU A 41 1.52 -3.01 -0.66
C LEU A 41 0.17 -3.73 -0.48
N PRO A 42 -0.64 -3.30 0.50
CA PRO A 42 -1.87 -3.99 0.81
C PRO A 42 -2.86 -3.80 -0.34
N VAL A 43 -3.47 -4.92 -0.74
CA VAL A 43 -4.55 -4.91 -1.70
C VAL A 43 -5.81 -4.42 -0.97
N PRO A 44 -6.48 -3.39 -1.48
CA PRO A 44 -7.67 -2.87 -0.83
C PRO A 44 -8.83 -3.87 -0.85
N ASP A 45 -9.61 -3.90 0.24
CA ASP A 45 -10.82 -4.71 0.34
C ASP A 45 -11.74 -4.47 -0.86
N MET A 46 -12.19 -5.53 -1.51
CA MET A 46 -13.20 -5.42 -2.57
C MET A 46 -14.56 -5.02 -1.99
N LEU A 47 -15.17 -3.98 -2.58
CA LEU A 47 -16.56 -3.62 -2.28
C LEU A 47 -17.51 -4.59 -2.99
N ASP A 48 -18.48 -5.16 -2.27
CA ASP A 48 -19.56 -5.99 -2.81
C ASP A 48 -20.66 -5.17 -3.54
N GLY A 49 -20.29 -4.05 -4.16
CA GLY A 49 -21.20 -3.07 -4.76
C GLY A 49 -21.91 -2.18 -3.73
N ARG A 50 -22.24 -2.74 -2.56
CA ARG A 50 -23.00 -2.08 -1.49
C ARG A 50 -22.14 -1.21 -0.59
N VAL A 51 -22.73 -0.11 -0.13
CA VAL A 51 -22.13 0.83 0.82
C VAL A 51 -22.92 0.75 2.14
N SER A 52 -22.24 0.56 3.26
CA SER A 52 -22.89 0.37 4.57
C SER A 52 -23.42 1.69 5.12
N PRO A 53 -24.72 1.85 5.43
CA PRO A 53 -25.23 3.13 5.94
C PRO A 53 -24.90 3.39 7.43
N LYS A 54 -24.03 2.59 8.06
CA LYS A 54 -23.80 2.61 9.50
C LYS A 54 -22.35 2.97 9.81
N LEU A 55 -22.15 3.74 10.86
CA LEU A 55 -20.84 3.90 11.49
C LEU A 55 -20.43 2.56 12.10
N TYR A 56 -19.26 2.07 11.73
CA TYR A 56 -18.66 0.90 12.37
C TYR A 56 -17.15 1.05 12.43
N ALA A 57 -16.56 0.35 13.40
CA ALA A 57 -15.12 0.22 13.54
C ALA A 57 -14.78 -1.27 13.63
N GLU A 58 -13.67 -1.65 13.02
CA GLU A 58 -13.12 -3.01 13.03
C GLU A 58 -11.70 -2.93 13.55
N LEU A 59 -11.34 -3.91 14.36
CA LEU A 59 -9.98 -4.17 14.79
C LEU A 59 -9.66 -5.60 14.35
N ALA A 60 -8.58 -5.75 13.58
CA ALA A 60 -8.14 -7.04 13.05
C ALA A 60 -6.69 -7.32 13.48
N GLY A 61 -6.40 -8.61 13.64
CA GLY A 61 -5.07 -9.11 13.96
C GLY A 61 -4.69 -10.18 12.95
N ASP A 62 -3.58 -9.98 12.24
CA ASP A 62 -3.10 -10.86 11.19
C ASP A 62 -1.75 -11.46 11.59
N LEU A 63 -1.59 -12.77 11.38
CA LEU A 63 -0.32 -13.48 11.54
C LEU A 63 0.09 -14.02 10.17
N HIS A 64 1.26 -13.61 9.71
CA HIS A 64 1.86 -14.07 8.47
C HIS A 64 3.16 -14.81 8.75
N VAL A 65 3.29 -16.01 8.19
CA VAL A 65 4.53 -16.80 8.21
C VAL A 65 5.03 -16.88 6.78
N GLY A 66 6.17 -16.26 6.52
CA GLY A 66 6.79 -16.22 5.21
C GLY A 66 7.52 -17.51 4.86
N PHE A 67 7.89 -17.62 3.58
CA PHE A 67 8.49 -18.84 3.02
C PHE A 67 9.83 -19.20 3.67
N TYR A 68 10.59 -18.19 4.11
CA TYR A 68 11.89 -18.36 4.74
C TYR A 68 11.80 -18.51 6.27
N GLY A 69 10.58 -18.70 6.81
CA GLY A 69 10.34 -18.83 8.24
C GLY A 69 10.28 -17.49 8.99
N ASP A 70 10.25 -16.37 8.28
CA ASP A 70 9.99 -15.06 8.85
C ASP A 70 8.54 -14.99 9.37
N MET A 71 8.34 -14.27 10.47
CA MET A 71 7.04 -14.12 11.11
C MET A 71 6.69 -12.65 11.21
N THR A 72 5.45 -12.31 10.88
CA THR A 72 4.91 -10.97 11.01
C THR A 72 3.56 -11.03 11.69
N GLU A 73 3.39 -10.23 12.74
CA GLU A 73 2.12 -10.00 13.42
C GLU A 73 1.69 -8.57 13.16
N THR A 74 0.43 -8.35 12.80
CA THR A 74 -0.07 -7.01 12.48
C THR A 74 -1.40 -6.78 13.16
N VAL A 75 -1.52 -5.65 13.84
CA VAL A 75 -2.79 -5.15 14.35
C VAL A 75 -3.23 -4.00 13.46
N SER A 76 -4.40 -4.12 12.86
CA SER A 76 -4.97 -3.10 11.99
C SER A 76 -6.32 -2.61 12.50
N ALA A 77 -6.60 -1.33 12.27
CA ALA A 77 -7.84 -0.69 12.65
C ALA A 77 -8.49 -0.06 11.42
N LYS A 78 -9.80 -0.27 11.27
CA LYS A 78 -10.62 0.31 10.21
C LYS A 78 -11.82 1.01 10.80
N VAL A 79 -12.15 2.19 10.30
CA VAL A 79 -13.36 2.92 10.67
C VAL A 79 -14.07 3.30 9.39
N ASN A 80 -15.37 2.99 9.33
CA ASN A 80 -16.25 3.40 8.23
C ASN A 80 -17.26 4.41 8.75
N ILE A 81 -17.23 5.60 8.17
CA ILE A 81 -18.05 6.75 8.56
C ILE A 81 -19.04 7.02 7.44
N PRO A 82 -20.35 6.78 7.64
CA PRO A 82 -21.36 7.20 6.68
C PRO A 82 -21.39 8.73 6.67
N LEU A 83 -21.33 9.33 5.48
CA LEU A 83 -21.43 10.78 5.33
C LEU A 83 -22.90 11.23 5.33
N PHE A 84 -23.15 12.46 4.89
CA PHE A 84 -24.47 13.09 4.85
C PHE A 84 -25.52 12.31 4.03
N THR A 85 -25.11 11.34 3.22
CA THR A 85 -26.02 10.50 2.44
C THR A 85 -25.69 9.02 2.64
N PRO A 86 -26.68 8.11 2.62
CA PRO A 86 -26.46 6.67 2.70
C PRO A 86 -25.83 6.08 1.42
N ARG A 87 -25.34 6.93 0.52
CA ARG A 87 -24.68 6.56 -0.73
C ARG A 87 -23.19 6.82 -0.69
N VAL A 88 -22.68 7.54 0.32
CA VAL A 88 -21.27 7.90 0.39
C VAL A 88 -20.72 7.56 1.76
N ASN A 89 -19.67 6.77 1.78
CA ASN A 89 -18.92 6.47 2.99
C ASN A 89 -17.49 6.98 2.88
N LEU A 90 -16.96 7.42 4.01
CA LEU A 90 -15.55 7.65 4.21
C LEU A 90 -15.00 6.47 5.03
N THR A 91 -14.06 5.74 4.47
CA THR A 91 -13.35 4.66 5.18
C THR A 91 -11.94 5.13 5.48
N VAL A 92 -11.52 4.97 6.74
CA VAL A 92 -10.13 5.17 7.15
C VAL A 92 -9.63 3.84 7.70
N TRP A 93 -8.49 3.37 7.21
CA TRP A 93 -7.86 2.13 7.67
C TRP A 93 -6.37 2.35 7.86
N MET A 94 -5.79 1.68 8.85
CA MET A 94 -4.33 1.67 9.05
C MET A 94 -3.87 0.38 9.73
N PRO A 95 -2.70 -0.16 9.35
CA PRO A 95 -1.94 -1.05 10.21
C PRO A 95 -1.39 -0.21 11.38
N VAL A 96 -1.96 -0.37 12.56
CA VAL A 96 -1.61 0.43 13.75
C VAL A 96 -0.20 0.09 14.21
N ILE A 97 0.11 -1.20 14.27
CA ILE A 97 1.44 -1.69 14.60
C ILE A 97 1.67 -3.05 13.96
N GLU A 98 2.87 -3.25 13.48
CA GLU A 98 3.35 -4.50 12.92
C GLU A 98 4.61 -4.92 13.67
N PHE A 99 4.64 -6.14 14.21
CA PHE A 99 5.82 -6.77 14.77
C PHE A 99 6.37 -7.75 13.74
N TYR A 100 7.65 -7.65 13.41
CA TYR A 100 8.29 -8.53 12.44
C TYR A 100 9.52 -9.19 13.04
N GLN A 101 9.76 -10.43 12.60
CA GLN A 101 10.94 -11.22 12.91
C GLN A 101 11.42 -11.86 11.62
N TYR A 102 12.62 -11.48 11.19
CA TYR A 102 13.28 -12.03 10.02
C TYR A 102 14.24 -13.14 10.41
N THR A 103 14.31 -14.15 9.54
CA THR A 103 15.40 -15.12 9.55
C THR A 103 16.59 -14.58 8.73
N PRO A 104 17.83 -15.05 8.98
CA PRO A 104 19.00 -14.66 8.19
C PRO A 104 18.81 -14.91 6.69
N GLU A 105 18.10 -15.99 6.33
CA GLU A 105 17.74 -16.34 4.96
C GLU A 105 16.79 -15.31 4.35
N ALA A 106 15.79 -14.85 5.11
CA ALA A 106 14.87 -13.81 4.69
C ALA A 106 15.58 -12.47 4.46
N LEU A 107 16.48 -12.06 5.37
CA LEU A 107 17.28 -10.84 5.22
C LEU A 107 18.19 -10.88 3.98
N ALA A 108 18.80 -12.04 3.70
CA ALA A 108 19.60 -12.23 2.50
C ALA A 108 18.76 -12.14 1.22
N HIS A 109 17.48 -12.55 1.28
CA HIS A 109 16.55 -12.46 0.16
C HIS A 109 16.04 -11.03 -0.06
N PHE A 110 15.53 -10.38 0.98
CA PHE A 110 14.92 -9.05 0.91
C PHE A 110 15.95 -7.95 0.70
N GLN A 111 17.14 -8.08 1.32
CA GLN A 111 18.21 -7.08 1.29
C GLN A 111 17.72 -5.67 1.66
N PRO A 112 17.12 -5.50 2.86
CA PRO A 112 16.66 -4.19 3.32
C PRO A 112 17.84 -3.23 3.47
N ARG A 113 17.56 -1.92 3.49
CA ARG A 113 18.58 -0.88 3.61
C ARG A 113 19.24 -0.91 4.98
N GLU A 114 18.45 -1.24 6.01
CA GLU A 114 18.92 -1.50 7.36
C GLU A 114 18.67 -2.97 7.76
N TYR A 115 19.70 -3.62 8.30
CA TYR A 115 19.65 -5.02 8.71
C TYR A 115 19.27 -5.12 10.19
N THR A 116 18.01 -5.47 10.44
CA THR A 116 17.55 -5.86 11.77
C THR A 116 16.76 -7.16 11.69
N GLU A 117 16.99 -8.06 12.63
CA GLU A 117 16.32 -9.36 12.70
C GLU A 117 14.91 -9.25 13.28
N SER A 118 14.61 -8.17 14.01
CA SER A 118 13.26 -7.96 14.55
C SER A 118 13.01 -6.48 14.82
N GLY A 119 11.74 -6.13 14.90
CA GLY A 119 11.34 -4.78 15.25
C GLY A 119 9.83 -4.60 15.23
N HIS A 120 9.42 -3.35 15.35
CA HIS A 120 8.04 -2.95 15.14
C HIS A 120 8.00 -1.77 14.17
N GLN A 121 6.95 -1.70 13.36
CA GLN A 121 6.70 -0.59 12.45
C GLN A 121 5.25 -0.12 12.55
N VAL A 122 5.04 1.14 12.19
CA VAL A 122 3.72 1.75 12.10
C VAL A 122 3.39 1.97 10.63
N GLY A 123 2.23 1.49 10.20
CA GLY A 123 1.84 1.53 8.81
C GLY A 123 1.34 2.89 8.34
N ASN A 124 1.13 2.97 7.04
CA ASN A 124 0.50 4.10 6.37
C ASN A 124 -0.99 4.24 6.74
N VAL A 125 -1.52 5.46 6.66
CA VAL A 125 -2.96 5.70 6.79
C VAL A 125 -3.60 5.66 5.40
N TYR A 126 -4.67 4.89 5.28
CA TYR A 126 -5.44 4.72 4.07
C TYR A 126 -6.77 5.44 4.24
N VAL A 127 -7.07 6.37 3.33
CA VAL A 127 -8.33 7.10 3.33
C VAL A 127 -9.03 6.85 2.00
N SER A 128 -10.24 6.29 2.05
CA SER A 128 -11.04 6.05 0.86
C SER A 128 -12.44 6.63 0.97
N VAL A 129 -12.96 7.05 -0.18
CA VAL A 129 -14.33 7.50 -0.35
C VAL A 129 -15.04 6.52 -1.26
N ASP A 130 -16.13 5.95 -0.74
CA ASP A 130 -16.95 4.94 -1.41
C ASP A 130 -18.26 5.57 -1.83
N ILE A 131 -18.52 5.64 -3.14
CA ILE A 131 -19.70 6.28 -3.71
C ILE A 131 -20.56 5.22 -4.38
N HIS A 132 -21.77 5.03 -3.88
CA HIS A 132 -22.79 4.18 -4.46
C HIS A 132 -23.50 4.92 -5.61
N VAL A 133 -23.23 4.49 -6.84
CA VAL A 133 -23.71 5.13 -8.07
C VAL A 133 -25.09 4.63 -8.46
N PHE A 134 -25.30 3.31 -8.50
CA PHE A 134 -26.57 2.70 -8.90
C PHE A 134 -27.05 1.67 -7.89
N LYS A 135 -28.32 1.80 -7.48
CA LYS A 135 -29.00 0.78 -6.67
C LYS A 135 -29.50 -0.36 -7.53
N GLU A 136 -29.40 -1.58 -7.01
CA GLU A 136 -29.94 -2.79 -7.65
C GLU A 136 -31.42 -2.60 -8.03
N ARG A 137 -31.74 -2.86 -9.31
CA ARG A 137 -33.10 -2.96 -9.86
C ARG A 137 -33.18 -4.20 -10.75
N ARG A 138 -34.38 -4.56 -11.22
CA ARG A 138 -34.63 -5.75 -12.06
C ARG A 138 -33.61 -5.96 -13.20
N ILE A 139 -33.15 -4.88 -13.83
CA ILE A 139 -32.18 -4.90 -14.94
C ILE A 139 -30.82 -4.26 -14.62
N MET A 140 -30.68 -3.61 -13.46
CA MET A 140 -29.50 -2.79 -13.14
C MET A 140 -28.82 -3.37 -11.89
N PRO A 141 -27.55 -3.79 -11.96
CA PRO A 141 -26.84 -4.27 -10.79
C PRO A 141 -26.54 -3.12 -9.81
N ASP A 142 -26.20 -3.49 -8.58
CA ASP A 142 -25.64 -2.55 -7.62
C ASP A 142 -24.25 -2.11 -8.10
N ILE A 143 -23.96 -0.80 -8.16
CA ILE A 143 -22.68 -0.28 -8.64
C ILE A 143 -22.15 0.76 -7.65
N SER A 144 -20.92 0.56 -7.18
CA SER A 144 -20.14 1.55 -6.44
C SER A 144 -18.79 1.85 -7.08
N VAL A 145 -18.27 3.03 -6.78
CA VAL A 145 -16.94 3.50 -7.18
C VAL A 145 -16.20 3.89 -5.90
N ARG A 146 -14.95 3.45 -5.79
CA ARG A 146 -14.04 3.80 -4.68
C ARG A 146 -12.88 4.62 -5.21
N ALA A 147 -12.63 5.74 -4.56
CA ALA A 147 -11.41 6.53 -4.73
C ALA A 147 -10.64 6.53 -3.40
N ALA A 148 -9.37 6.17 -3.43
CA ALA A 148 -8.58 6.06 -2.22
C ALA A 148 -7.20 6.71 -2.37
N ILE A 149 -6.71 7.22 -1.24
CA ILE A 149 -5.41 7.83 -1.08
C ILE A 149 -4.68 7.08 0.04
N ILE A 150 -3.41 6.80 -0.20
CA ILE A 150 -2.48 6.24 0.78
C ILE A 150 -1.56 7.37 1.21
N THR A 151 -1.46 7.63 2.51
CA THR A 151 -0.52 8.62 3.05
C THR A 151 0.86 8.01 3.21
N ALA A 152 1.89 8.76 2.86
CA ALA A 152 3.30 8.44 3.15
C ALA A 152 3.64 8.89 4.58
N SER A 153 2.95 8.32 5.57
CA SER A 153 3.08 8.69 6.99
C SER A 153 3.64 7.57 7.86
N GLY A 154 3.70 6.36 7.32
CA GLY A 154 4.27 5.20 7.97
C GLY A 154 5.79 5.25 7.94
N ASP A 155 6.39 4.61 8.93
CA ASP A 155 7.83 4.42 9.05
C ASP A 155 8.13 2.97 8.69
N GLY A 156 9.22 2.70 7.95
CA GLY A 156 9.55 1.32 7.58
C GLY A 156 10.07 1.03 6.17
N ASP A 157 10.30 2.04 5.31
CA ASP A 157 10.90 1.81 3.98
C ASP A 157 12.32 1.25 4.08
N GLU A 158 13.09 1.74 5.07
CA GLU A 158 14.46 1.32 5.32
C GLU A 158 14.56 -0.17 5.72
N TYR A 159 13.50 -0.69 6.34
CA TYR A 159 13.36 -2.09 6.75
C TYR A 159 12.54 -2.93 5.75
N SER A 160 12.18 -2.36 4.59
CA SER A 160 11.33 -3.00 3.58
C SER A 160 9.97 -3.48 4.12
N ARG A 161 9.39 -2.77 5.10
CA ARG A 161 8.09 -3.10 5.72
C ARG A 161 6.94 -2.31 5.13
N TYR A 162 7.13 -1.02 4.91
CA TYR A 162 6.14 -0.13 4.31
C TYR A 162 6.76 0.67 3.19
N PHE A 163 6.02 0.85 2.10
CA PHE A 163 6.51 1.65 0.98
C PHE A 163 6.24 3.14 1.27
N ASP A 164 7.30 3.95 1.25
CA ASP A 164 7.22 5.40 1.47
C ASP A 164 6.85 6.11 0.16
N ALA A 165 5.62 5.88 -0.31
CA ALA A 165 5.08 6.62 -1.45
C ALA A 165 3.57 6.86 -1.31
N PRO A 166 3.09 8.06 -1.69
CA PRO A 166 1.67 8.30 -1.81
C PRO A 166 1.10 7.46 -2.96
N GLY A 167 0.00 6.76 -2.67
CA GLY A 167 -0.67 5.90 -3.63
C GLY A 167 -2.09 6.38 -3.91
N TYR A 168 -2.53 6.18 -5.14
CA TYR A 168 -3.92 6.37 -5.54
C TYR A 168 -4.42 5.08 -6.17
N TYR A 169 -5.61 4.64 -5.77
CA TYR A 169 -6.29 3.59 -6.52
C TYR A 169 -7.76 3.96 -6.74
N SER A 170 -8.23 3.64 -7.94
CA SER A 170 -9.63 3.73 -8.33
C SER A 170 -10.13 2.32 -8.62
N MET A 171 -11.14 1.88 -7.88
CA MET A 171 -11.78 0.61 -8.16
C MET A 171 -12.78 0.79 -9.31
N PRO A 172 -12.74 -0.04 -10.38
CA PRO A 172 -13.81 -0.04 -11.37
C PRO A 172 -15.14 -0.44 -10.70
N PRO A 173 -16.28 -0.11 -11.33
CA PRO A 173 -17.61 -0.50 -10.88
C PRO A 173 -17.68 -1.97 -10.44
N SER A 174 -17.91 -2.23 -9.15
CA SER A 174 -18.19 -3.58 -8.68
C SER A 174 -19.70 -3.83 -8.75
N ALA A 175 -20.08 -4.94 -9.40
CA ALA A 175 -21.46 -5.32 -9.63
C ALA A 175 -21.83 -6.55 -8.80
N ASN A 176 -22.77 -6.40 -7.88
CA ASN A 176 -23.34 -7.52 -7.13
C ASN A 176 -24.79 -7.77 -7.59
N ARG A 177 -25.14 -9.03 -7.83
CA ARG A 177 -26.48 -9.46 -8.27
C ARG A 177 -26.98 -10.58 -7.36
N SER A 178 -27.60 -10.19 -6.25
CA SER A 178 -28.14 -11.12 -5.24
C SER A 178 -29.30 -12.01 -5.72
N GLY A 179 -29.81 -11.78 -6.94
CA GLY A 179 -30.92 -12.52 -7.53
C GLY A 179 -30.56 -13.82 -8.26
N TRP A 180 -29.29 -14.08 -8.59
CA TRP A 180 -28.92 -15.25 -9.40
C TRP A 180 -28.78 -16.56 -8.60
N GLU A 181 -28.37 -16.49 -7.34
CA GLU A 181 -28.20 -17.69 -6.50
C GLU A 181 -29.52 -18.30 -6.03
N ARG A 182 -30.61 -17.52 -5.99
CA ARG A 182 -31.94 -18.01 -5.62
C ARG A 182 -32.70 -18.70 -6.76
N GLY A 183 -32.13 -18.75 -7.97
CA GLY A 183 -32.73 -19.40 -9.14
C GLY A 183 -32.38 -20.88 -9.32
N PHE A 184 -31.41 -21.41 -8.57
CA PHE A 184 -30.89 -22.77 -8.76
C PHE A 184 -31.19 -23.76 -7.62
N SER A 185 -31.93 -23.36 -6.57
CA SER A 185 -32.35 -24.27 -5.49
C SER A 185 -33.83 -24.70 -5.58
N GLY A 186 -34.40 -24.67 -6.78
CA GLY A 186 -35.82 -24.94 -7.00
C GLY A 186 -36.06 -25.72 -8.29
N VAL A 187 -35.41 -26.87 -8.44
CA VAL A 187 -35.84 -28.01 -9.26
C VAL A 187 -35.46 -29.29 -8.53
#